data_AF-A0A2N9VY85-F1
#
_entry.id   AF-A0A2N9VY85-F1
#
_cell.length_a   1.000
_cell.length_b   1.000
_cell.length_c   1.000
_cell.angle_alpha   90.00
_cell.angle_beta   90.00
_cell.angle_gamma   90.00
#
_symmetry.space_group_name_H-M   'P 1'
#
loop_
_entity.id
_entity.type
_entity.pdbx_description
1 polymer ?
#
loop_
_entity_poly.entity_id
_entity_poly.type
_entity_poly.pdbx_seq_one_letter_code
_entity_poly.pdbx_strand_id
1 'polypeptide(L)' 'MTLSGKVLHQIDTGLQGGNCTVSLRLKQEKSGEHYVVLAGIASGNYQYYPMERHEFMEFANNVAQMKALLQGTPR' A
#
# COMPACT_ATOMS: atom_id res chain seq x y z
N MET A 1 -9.32 -12.82 -6.50
CA MET A 1 -9.56 -11.39 -6.78
C MET A 1 -9.12 -11.06 -8.19
N THR A 2 -9.86 -10.20 -8.89
CA THR A 2 -9.45 -9.67 -10.19
C THR A 2 -8.78 -8.31 -9.98
N LEU A 3 -7.54 -8.11 -10.42
CA LEU A 3 -6.81 -6.86 -10.15
C LEU A 3 -7.35 -5.62 -10.91
N SER A 4 -8.51 -5.74 -11.56
CA SER A 4 -9.14 -4.76 -12.43
C SER A 4 -10.12 -3.81 -11.74
N GLY A 5 -10.31 -3.93 -10.42
CA GLY A 5 -11.17 -3.02 -9.65
C GLY A 5 -10.84 -1.53 -9.85
N LYS A 6 -11.84 -0.66 -9.72
CA LYS A 6 -11.69 0.80 -9.84
C LYS A 6 -10.93 1.34 -8.62
N VAL A 7 -9.96 2.22 -8.85
CA VAL A 7 -9.30 2.96 -7.75
C VAL A 7 -10.27 4.01 -7.21
N LEU A 8 -10.59 3.91 -5.93
CA LEU A 8 -11.41 4.88 -5.20
C LEU A 8 -10.54 5.96 -4.53
N HIS A 9 -9.45 5.51 -3.90
CA HIS A 9 -8.49 6.39 -3.23
C HIS A 9 -7.07 5.91 -3.47
N GLN A 10 -6.14 6.86 -3.50
CA GLN A 10 -4.72 6.62 -3.71
C GLN A 10 -3.90 7.55 -2.81
N ILE A 11 -2.91 6.98 -2.11
CA ILE A 11 -1.95 7.71 -1.28
C ILE A 11 -0.56 7.29 -1.74
N ASP A 12 0.22 8.25 -2.23
CA ASP A 12 1.54 8.02 -2.79
C ASP A 12 2.63 8.49 -1.83
N THR A 13 3.65 7.65 -1.65
CA THR A 13 4.87 7.98 -0.90
C THR A 13 6.06 7.88 -1.83
N GLY A 14 6.71 9.02 -2.08
CA GLY A 14 7.96 9.06 -2.86
C GLY A 14 9.13 8.51 -2.04
N LEU A 15 9.90 7.61 -2.65
CA LEU A 15 11.12 7.00 -2.13
C LEU A 15 12.30 7.30 -3.06
N GLN A 16 13.53 7.12 -2.55
CA GLN A 16 14.77 7.26 -3.33
C GLN A 16 14.85 8.57 -4.15
N GLY A 17 14.48 9.71 -3.53
CA GLY A 17 14.51 11.01 -4.20
C GLY A 17 13.46 11.16 -5.33
N GLY A 18 12.40 10.36 -5.32
CA GLY A 18 11.31 10.39 -6.31
C GLY A 18 11.43 9.36 -7.43
N ASN A 19 12.51 8.57 -7.46
CA ASN A 19 12.73 7.52 -8.48
C ASN A 19 11.88 6.26 -8.24
N CYS A 20 11.30 6.12 -7.06
CA CYS A 20 10.41 5.04 -6.69
C CYS A 20 9.21 5.61 -5.94
N THR A 21 8.02 5.10 -6.22
CA THR A 21 6.80 5.45 -5.49
C THR A 21 6.21 4.18 -4.90
N VAL A 22 5.91 4.21 -3.61
CA VAL A 22 5.02 3.25 -2.97
C VAL A 22 3.63 3.87 -2.89
N SER A 23 2.66 3.24 -3.54
CA SER A 23 1.30 3.73 -3.70
C SER A 23 0.32 2.78 -3.01
N LEU A 24 -0.40 3.27 -2.00
CA LEU A 24 -1.51 2.56 -1.36
C LEU A 24 -2.81 2.93 -2.06
N ARG A 25 -3.50 1.94 -2.61
CA ARG A 25 -4.69 2.16 -3.44
C ARG A 25 -5.87 1.38 -2.87
N LEU A 26 -6.90 2.08 -2.41
CA LEU A 26 -8.19 1.46 -2.10
C LEU A 26 -8.94 1.25 -3.41
N LYS A 27 -9.29 -0.01 -3.69
CA LYS A 27 -10.01 -0.41 -4.89
C LYS A 27 -11.35 -1.03 -4.55
N GLN A 28 -12.27 -0.95 -5.51
CA GLN A 28 -13.57 -1.60 -5.47
C GLN A 28 -13.78 -2.45 -6.73
N GLU A 29 -14.14 -3.72 -6.53
CA GLU A 29 -14.54 -4.65 -7.59
C GLU A 29 -15.93 -4.30 -8.13
N LYS A 30 -16.29 -4.85 -9.31
CA LYS A 30 -17.65 -4.69 -9.85
C LYS A 30 -18.74 -5.26 -8.94
N SER A 31 -18.40 -6.26 -8.11
CA SER A 31 -19.30 -6.83 -7.11
C SER A 31 -19.58 -5.88 -5.93
N GLY A 32 -18.81 -4.78 -5.80
CA GLY A 32 -18.90 -3.84 -4.69
C GLY A 32 -17.88 -4.11 -3.57
N GLU A 33 -17.19 -5.25 -3.60
CA GLU A 33 -16.18 -5.62 -2.61
C GLU A 33 -14.94 -4.73 -2.66
N HIS A 34 -14.42 -4.38 -1.50
CA HIS A 34 -13.26 -3.50 -1.34
C HIS A 34 -11.99 -4.27 -1.00
N TYR A 35 -10.87 -3.84 -1.58
CA TYR A 35 -9.54 -4.39 -1.29
C TYR A 35 -8.49 -3.29 -1.44
N VAL A 36 -7.30 -3.51 -0.87
CA VAL A 36 -6.19 -2.55 -0.97
C VAL A 36 -5.10 -3.14 -1.85
N VAL A 37 -4.45 -2.32 -2.66
CA VAL A 37 -3.24 -2.70 -3.39
C VAL A 37 -2.09 -1.82 -2.92
N LEU A 38 -1.02 -2.45 -2.46
CA LEU A 38 0.29 -1.82 -2.33
C LEU A 38 1.02 -1.95 -3.67
N ALA A 39 1.30 -0.82 -4.32
CA ALA A 39 2.00 -0.79 -5.60
C ALA A 39 3.39 -0.15 -5.43
N GLY A 40 4.44 -0.90 -5.75
CA GLY A 40 5.79 -0.38 -5.92
C GLY A 40 6.02 0.01 -7.38
N ILE A 41 6.33 1.27 -7.63
CA ILE A 41 6.41 1.87 -8.96
C ILE A 41 7.80 2.46 -9.15
N ALA A 42 8.60 1.83 -10.00
CA ALA A 42 9.88 2.36 -10.44
C ALA A 42 10.01 2.20 -11.96
N SER A 43 10.93 2.95 -12.57
CA SER A 43 11.15 2.86 -14.02
C SER A 43 11.48 1.42 -14.43
N GLY A 44 10.61 0.81 -15.26
CA GLY A 44 10.76 -0.56 -15.73
C GLY A 44 10.45 -1.66 -14.69
N ASN A 45 10.10 -1.32 -13.45
CA ASN A 45 9.78 -2.31 -12.42
C ASN A 45 8.51 -1.89 -11.65
N TYR A 46 7.42 -2.60 -11.91
CA TYR A 46 6.12 -2.38 -11.29
C TYR A 46 5.70 -3.64 -10.54
N GLN A 47 5.51 -3.53 -9.24
CA GLN A 47 5.13 -4.63 -8.36
C GLN A 47 3.80 -4.29 -7.68
N TYR A 48 2.89 -5.25 -7.64
CA TYR A 48 1.55 -5.05 -7.09
C TYR A 48 1.24 -6.17 -6.10
N TYR A 49 0.90 -5.77 -4.88
CA TYR A 49 0.53 -6.67 -3.80
C TYR A 49 -0.91 -6.35 -3.40
N PRO A 50 -1.92 -7.02 -4.01
CA PRO A 50 -3.28 -6.95 -3.53
C PRO A 50 -3.38 -7.59 -2.15
N MET A 51 -4.16 -6.96 -1.29
CA MET A 51 -4.43 -7.42 0.06
C MET A 51 -5.94 -7.37 0.30
N GLU A 52 -6.48 -8.44 0.85
CA GLU A 52 -7.80 -8.43 1.42
C GLU A 52 -7.87 -7.48 2.62
N ARG A 53 -9.09 -7.18 3.07
CA ARG A 53 -9.29 -6.27 4.19
C ARG A 53 -8.50 -6.67 5.43
N HIS A 54 -8.52 -7.94 5.81
CA HIS A 54 -7.86 -8.41 7.03
C HIS A 54 -6.33 -8.33 6.92
N GLU A 55 -5.76 -8.75 5.78
CA GLU A 55 -4.32 -8.66 5.49
C GLU A 55 -3.83 -7.21 5.51
N PHE A 56 -4.62 -6.28 4.95
CA PHE A 56 -4.27 -4.85 5.00
C PHE A 56 -4.29 -4.29 6.42
N MET A 57 -5.26 -4.69 7.24
CA MET A 57 -5.32 -4.25 8.64
C MET A 57 -4.11 -4.75 9.43
N GLU A 58 -3.69 -5.99 9.21
CA GLU A 58 -2.47 -6.54 9.81
C GLU A 58 -1.21 -5.80 9.33
N PHE A 59 -1.08 -5.57 8.01
CA PHE A 59 0.01 -4.78 7.45
C PHE A 59 0.08 -3.37 8.06
N ALA A 60 -1.06 -2.68 8.18
CA ALA A 60 -1.13 -1.35 8.77
C ALA A 60 -0.69 -1.35 10.25
N ASN A 61 -1.09 -2.37 11.02
CA ASN A 61 -0.63 -2.55 12.40
C ASN A 61 0.89 -2.75 12.47
N ASN A 62 1.47 -3.53 11.55
CA ASN A 62 2.91 -3.75 11.48
C ASN A 62 3.68 -2.47 11.11
N VAL A 63 3.14 -1.66 10.18
CA VAL A 63 3.69 -0.32 9.85
C VAL A 63 3.65 0.60 11.08
N ALA A 64 2.54 0.61 11.81
CA ALA A 64 2.40 1.42 13.03
C ALA A 64 3.41 1.00 14.11
N GLN A 65 3.64 -0.30 14.30
CA GLN A 65 4.66 -0.82 15.21
C GLN A 65 6.07 -0.37 14.82
N MET A 66 6.44 -0.48 13.53
CA MET A 66 7.74 0.00 13.05
C MET A 66 7.92 1.50 13.26
N LYS A 67 6.86 2.30 13.03
CA LYS A 67 6.89 3.74 13.30
C LYS A 67 7.12 4.03 14.79
N ALA A 68 6.43 3.32 15.67
CA ALA A 68 6.59 3.50 17.12
C ALA A 68 8.03 3.17 17.57
N LEU A 69 8.62 2.08 17.05
CA LEU A 69 10.01 1.72 17.33
C LEU A 69 11.00 2.81 16.89
N LEU A 70 10.85 3.35 15.68
CA LEU A 70 11.72 4.42 15.19
C LEU A 70 11.63 5.71 16.01
N GLN A 71 10.46 5.99 16.59
CA GLN A 71 10.24 7.16 17.44
C GLN A 71 10.68 6.93 18.89
N GLY A 72 10.77 5.68 19.33
CA GLY A 72 11.14 5.29 20.69
C GLY A 72 12.63 5.03 20.91
N THR A 73 13.45 4.92 19.85
CA THR A 73 14.90 4.74 19.98
C THR A 73 15.57 6.03 20.46
N PRO A 74 16.22 6.06 21.65
CA PRO A 74 17.06 7.20 22.04
C PRO A 74 18.20 7.35 21.02
N ARG A 75 18.42 8.58 20.54
CA ARG A 75 19.56 8.91 19.67
C ARG A 75 20.89 8.79 20.42
#